data_AF-A0A529ZJM7-F1
#
_entry.id   AF-A0A529ZJM7-F1
#
_cell.length_a   1.000
_cell.length_b   1.000
_cell.length_c   1.000
_cell.angle_alpha   90.00
_cell.angle_beta   90.00
_cell.angle_gamma   90.00
#
_symmetry.space_group_name_H-M   'P 1'
#
loop_
_entity.id
_entity.type
_entity.pdbx_description
1 polymer ?
#
loop_
_entity_poly.entity_id
_entity_poly.type
_entity_poly.pdbx_seq_one_letter_code
_entity_poly.pdbx_strand_id
1 'polypeptide(L)'
;SGHVLLAFRSPEERKMMIAEHLQSTDQLNLTPEFFARLDQVRDRGYEMMASLQTAGVYNLSTPVLGPDGRAIAALTIPYITLVNAPAAPDITLTIRHLQDAAARLSQLAGSDVPQSS
;
A
#
# COMPACT_ATOMS: atom_id res chain seq x y z
N SER A 1 -3.89 0.45 3.44
CA SER A 1 -3.98 -0.91 2.86
C SER A 1 -4.90 -1.01 1.64
N GLY A 2 -6.15 -0.49 1.66
CA GLY A 2 -7.09 -0.63 0.53
C GLY A 2 -6.56 -0.15 -0.84
N HIS A 3 -5.89 1.02 -0.87
CA HIS A 3 -5.23 1.51 -2.09
C HIS A 3 -4.18 0.54 -2.64
N VAL A 4 -3.41 -0.11 -1.76
CA VAL A 4 -2.40 -1.10 -2.17
C VAL A 4 -3.08 -2.32 -2.80
N LEU A 5 -4.15 -2.83 -2.20
CA LEU A 5 -4.87 -3.97 -2.75
C LEU A 5 -5.45 -3.65 -4.13
N LEU A 6 -6.00 -2.44 -4.31
CA LEU A 6 -6.52 -1.98 -5.60
C LEU A 6 -5.39 -1.74 -6.61
N ALA A 7 -4.30 -1.06 -6.23
CA ALA A 7 -3.18 -0.72 -7.11
C ALA A 7 -2.51 -1.94 -7.78
N PHE A 8 -2.62 -3.13 -7.20
CA PHE A 8 -2.04 -4.35 -7.76
C PHE A 8 -3.08 -5.27 -8.42
N ARG A 9 -4.23 -4.70 -8.80
CA ARG A 9 -5.26 -5.35 -9.64
C ARG A 9 -5.28 -4.72 -11.04
N SER A 10 -5.86 -5.43 -12.00
CA SER A 10 -6.15 -4.85 -13.32
C SER A 10 -7.16 -3.71 -13.20
N PRO A 11 -7.19 -2.74 -14.13
CA PRO A 11 -8.18 -1.65 -14.12
C PRO A 11 -9.63 -2.15 -14.03
N GLU A 12 -9.95 -3.26 -14.67
CA GLU A 12 -11.27 -3.90 -14.67
C GLU A 12 -11.60 -4.49 -13.29
N GLU A 13 -10.67 -5.26 -12.72
CA GLU A 13 -10.83 -5.85 -11.38
C GLU A 13 -10.92 -4.77 -10.29
N ARG A 14 -10.13 -3.70 -10.40
CA ARG A 14 -10.22 -2.55 -9.48
C ARG A 14 -11.63 -1.99 -9.47
N LYS A 15 -12.22 -1.73 -10.65
CA LYS A 15 -13.59 -1.20 -10.78
C LYS A 15 -14.62 -2.17 -10.20
N MET A 16 -14.46 -3.47 -10.43
CA MET A 16 -15.33 -4.50 -9.88
C MET A 16 -15.29 -4.53 -8.35
N MET A 17 -14.09 -4.60 -7.76
CA MET A 17 -13.89 -4.61 -6.30
C MET A 17 -14.44 -3.33 -5.64
N ILE A 18 -14.24 -2.18 -6.28
CA ILE A 18 -14.79 -0.90 -5.83
C ILE A 18 -16.33 -0.93 -5.85
N ALA A 19 -16.94 -1.45 -6.91
CA ALA A 19 -18.38 -1.54 -7.04
C ALA A 19 -19.00 -2.45 -5.97
N GLU A 20 -18.37 -3.59 -5.66
CA GLU A 20 -18.78 -4.50 -4.59
C GLU A 20 -18.69 -3.84 -3.20
N HIS A 21 -17.63 -3.06 -2.96
CA HIS A 21 -17.43 -2.40 -1.67
C HIS A 21 -18.38 -1.21 -1.44
N LEU A 22 -18.69 -0.46 -2.49
CA LEU A 22 -19.63 0.68 -2.44
C LEU A 22 -21.08 0.28 -2.14
N GLN A 23 -21.47 -0.98 -2.37
CA GLN A 23 -22.77 -1.47 -1.91
C GLN A 23 -22.85 -1.61 -0.38
N SER A 24 -21.71 -1.52 0.32
CA SER A 24 -21.59 -1.80 1.76
C SER A 24 -21.14 -0.61 2.62
N THR A 25 -20.69 0.52 2.05
CA THR A 25 -20.16 1.66 2.82
C THR A 25 -20.27 2.98 2.05
N ASP A 26 -20.41 4.09 2.78
CA ASP A 26 -20.53 5.45 2.25
C ASP A 26 -19.39 5.86 1.31
N GLN A 27 -19.78 6.65 0.30
CA GLN A 27 -19.10 7.11 -0.91
C GLN A 27 -17.55 7.16 -0.89
N LEU A 28 -16.92 6.19 -1.58
CA LEU A 28 -15.62 6.43 -2.20
C LEU A 28 -15.81 7.46 -3.33
N ASN A 29 -15.17 8.62 -3.21
CA ASN A 29 -15.09 9.58 -4.31
C ASN A 29 -14.14 9.02 -5.38
N LEU A 30 -14.71 8.32 -6.38
CA LEU A 30 -14.00 7.73 -7.51
C LEU A 30 -13.60 8.79 -8.54
N THR A 31 -12.78 9.74 -8.12
CA THR A 31 -12.30 10.80 -8.99
C THR A 31 -11.12 10.32 -9.85
N PRO A 32 -10.80 11.00 -10.97
CA PRO A 32 -9.59 10.72 -11.73
C PRO A 32 -8.31 10.74 -10.87
N GLU A 33 -8.25 11.60 -9.87
CA GLU A 33 -7.12 11.71 -8.94
C GLU A 33 -6.97 10.46 -8.07
N PHE A 34 -8.08 9.82 -7.68
CA PHE A 34 -8.04 8.54 -6.97
C PHE A 34 -7.39 7.45 -7.82
N PHE A 35 -7.76 7.33 -9.10
CA PHE A 35 -7.13 6.35 -9.98
C PHE A 35 -5.66 6.67 -10.26
N ALA A 36 -5.33 7.94 -10.48
CA ALA A 36 -3.94 8.37 -10.64
C ALA A 36 -3.10 8.05 -9.39
N ARG A 37 -3.67 8.19 -8.19
CA ARG A 37 -3.04 7.76 -6.93
C ARG A 37 -2.76 6.26 -6.92
N LEU A 38 -3.71 5.42 -7.36
CA LEU A 38 -3.51 3.96 -7.44
C LEU A 38 -2.39 3.59 -8.42
N ASP A 39 -2.27 4.32 -9.53
CA ASP A 39 -1.19 4.09 -10.49
C ASP A 39 0.17 4.49 -9.91
N GLN A 40 0.25 5.61 -9.19
CA GLN A 40 1.46 5.98 -8.43
C GLN A 40 1.83 4.94 -7.37
N VAL A 41 0.85 4.38 -6.65
CA VAL A 41 1.09 3.32 -5.66
C VAL A 41 1.65 2.06 -6.32
N ARG A 42 1.14 1.69 -7.49
CA ARG A 42 1.65 0.54 -8.26
C ARG A 42 3.09 0.79 -8.71
N ASP A 43 3.36 1.98 -9.24
CA ASP A 43 4.67 2.38 -9.74
C ASP A 43 5.74 2.36 -8.64
N ARG A 44 5.48 2.98 -7.49
CA ARG A 44 6.47 3.05 -6.38
C ARG A 44 6.47 1.88 -5.41
N GLY A 45 5.48 0.99 -5.48
CA GLY A 45 5.39 -0.20 -4.61
C GLY A 45 4.91 0.06 -3.18
N TYR A 46 4.41 1.25 -2.85
CA TYR A 46 3.89 1.56 -1.52
C TYR A 46 2.83 2.67 -1.53
N GLU A 47 2.07 2.77 -0.43
CA GLU A 47 1.17 3.86 -0.12
C GLU A 47 1.56 4.49 1.23
N MET A 48 1.39 5.81 1.31
CA MET A 48 1.61 6.61 2.50
C MET A 48 0.43 7.57 2.66
N MET A 49 -0.35 7.40 3.71
CA MET A 49 -1.51 8.24 4.00
C MET A 49 -1.47 8.72 5.45
N ALA A 50 -1.91 9.95 5.70
CA ALA A 50 -2.17 10.39 7.07
C ALA A 50 -3.23 9.49 7.72
N SER A 51 -3.02 9.13 8.98
CA SER A 51 -3.99 8.34 9.73
C SER A 51 -5.25 9.16 10.01
N LEU A 52 -6.42 8.58 9.73
CA LEU A 52 -7.71 9.16 10.09
C LEU A 52 -8.01 9.03 11.60
N GLN A 53 -7.29 8.16 12.29
CA GLN A 53 -7.53 7.83 13.70
C GLN A 53 -6.60 8.58 14.66
N THR A 54 -5.41 8.99 14.19
CA THR A 54 -4.38 9.58 15.06
C THR A 54 -3.61 10.67 14.33
N ALA A 55 -3.70 11.90 14.84
CA ALA A 55 -3.00 13.04 14.26
C ALA A 55 -1.47 12.86 14.33
N GLY A 56 -0.78 13.27 13.26
CA GLY A 56 0.68 13.15 13.17
C GLY A 56 1.21 11.75 12.84
N VAL A 57 0.33 10.74 12.75
CA VAL A 57 0.69 9.39 12.33
C VAL A 57 0.43 9.21 10.83
N TYR A 58 1.37 8.57 10.14
CA TYR A 58 1.22 8.12 8.76
C TYR A 58 1.08 6.60 8.72
N ASN A 59 0.10 6.10 7.98
CA ASN A 59 0.00 4.68 7.65
C ASN A 59 0.82 4.41 6.39
N LEU A 60 1.84 3.57 6.53
CA LEU A 60 2.68 3.10 5.44
C LEU A 60 2.21 1.69 5.07
N SER A 61 1.88 1.47 3.80
CA SER A 61 1.42 0.17 3.31
C SER A 61 2.21 -0.26 2.07
N THR A 62 2.52 -1.54 1.94
CA THR A 62 3.18 -2.13 0.75
C THR A 62 2.52 -3.47 0.42
N PRO A 63 2.46 -3.92 -0.85
CA PRO A 63 1.79 -5.16 -1.20
C PRO A 63 2.59 -6.38 -0.74
N VAL A 64 1.90 -7.46 -0.41
CA VAL A 64 2.46 -8.82 -0.49
C VAL A 64 1.93 -9.43 -1.76
N LEU A 65 2.82 -9.83 -2.67
CA LEU A 65 2.46 -10.31 -4.01
C LEU A 65 2.35 -11.84 -4.03
N GLY A 66 1.42 -12.32 -4.84
CA GLY A 66 1.35 -13.73 -5.25
C GLY A 66 2.21 -14.01 -6.50
N PRO A 67 2.22 -15.27 -6.97
CA PRO A 67 2.97 -15.68 -8.16
C PRO A 67 2.56 -14.97 -9.45
N ASP A 68 1.32 -14.48 -9.51
CA ASP A 68 0.73 -13.75 -10.64
C ASP A 68 0.97 -12.22 -10.58
N GLY A 69 1.78 -11.75 -9.62
CA GLY A 69 2.07 -10.34 -9.41
C GLY A 69 0.90 -9.55 -8.82
N ARG A 70 -0.17 -10.21 -8.38
CA ARG A 70 -1.30 -9.55 -7.71
C ARG A 70 -1.04 -9.43 -6.22
N ALA A 71 -1.51 -8.34 -5.62
CA ALA A 71 -1.46 -8.22 -4.16
C ALA A 71 -2.47 -9.17 -3.52
N ILE A 72 -1.96 -10.15 -2.78
CA ILE A 72 -2.75 -11.09 -1.97
C ILE A 72 -3.00 -10.54 -0.56
N ALA A 73 -2.14 -9.64 -0.10
CA ALA A 73 -2.29 -8.91 1.15
C ALA A 73 -1.58 -7.53 1.07
N ALA A 74 -1.73 -6.71 2.10
CA ALA A 74 -0.96 -5.48 2.27
C ALA A 74 -0.36 -5.44 3.67
N LEU A 75 0.97 -5.35 3.77
CA LEU A 75 1.65 -5.13 5.05
C LEU A 75 1.57 -3.64 5.39
N THR A 76 1.07 -3.31 6.59
CA THR A 76 0.85 -1.92 7.02
C THR A 76 1.45 -1.67 8.39
N ILE A 77 2.18 -0.56 8.53
CA ILE A 77 2.69 -0.09 9.81
C ILE A 77 2.34 1.39 10.02
N PRO A 78 2.01 1.81 11.25
CA PRO A 78 1.95 3.23 11.59
C PRO A 78 3.37 3.78 11.75
N TYR A 79 3.60 4.99 11.27
CA TYR A 79 4.85 5.74 11.40
C TYR A 79 4.58 7.09 12.05
N ILE A 80 5.43 7.47 13.00
CA ILE A 80 5.46 8.79 13.63
C ILE A 80 6.89 9.29 13.64
N THR A 81 7.10 10.55 13.25
CA THR A 81 8.42 11.17 13.30
C THR A 81 8.80 11.44 14.76
N LEU A 82 9.98 10.97 15.17
CA LEU A 82 10.53 11.18 16.50
C LEU A 82 11.51 12.36 16.48
N VAL A 83 11.29 13.36 17.33
CA VAL A 83 12.10 14.59 17.36
C VAL A 83 13.48 14.38 18.00
N ASN A 84 13.56 13.51 19.01
CA ASN A 84 14.77 13.32 19.83
C ASN A 84 15.36 11.90 19.70
N ALA A 85 15.27 11.31 18.52
CA ALA A 85 15.80 9.96 18.26
C ALA A 85 16.56 9.94 16.92
N PRO A 86 17.77 10.52 16.85
CA PRO A 86 18.53 10.64 15.59
C PRO A 86 18.95 9.30 14.99
N ALA A 87 18.98 8.23 15.80
CA ALA A 87 19.25 6.87 15.34
C ALA A 87 18.00 6.13 14.85
N ALA A 88 16.80 6.68 15.06
CA ALA A 88 15.57 6.08 14.53
C ALA A 88 15.52 6.25 13.02
N PRO A 89 15.00 5.25 12.28
CA PRO A 89 14.84 5.38 10.84
C PRO A 89 13.86 6.51 10.53
N ASP A 90 14.22 7.38 9.57
CA ASP A 90 13.27 8.32 9.00
C ASP A 90 12.20 7.59 8.18
N ILE A 91 11.24 8.34 7.64
CA ILE A 91 10.12 7.77 6.90
C ILE A 91 10.58 7.02 5.65
N THR A 92 11.62 7.51 4.97
CA THR A 92 12.15 6.91 3.74
C THR A 92 12.82 5.57 4.04
N LEU A 93 13.67 5.52 5.06
CA LEU A 93 14.31 4.28 5.50
C LEU A 93 13.27 3.29 6.06
N THR A 94 12.25 3.78 6.76
CA THR A 94 11.14 2.94 7.23
C THR A 94 10.36 2.31 6.08
N ILE A 95 10.08 3.06 5.01
CA ILE A 95 9.44 2.52 3.80
C ILE A 95 10.29 1.43 3.17
N ARG A 96 11.62 1.62 3.06
CA ARG A 96 12.53 0.59 2.53
C ARG A 96 12.49 -0.69 3.36
N HIS A 97 12.61 -0.58 4.69
CA HIS A 97 12.50 -1.75 5.58
C HIS A 97 11.16 -2.47 5.45
N LEU A 98 10.07 -1.70 5.28
CA LEU A 98 8.73 -2.24 5.08
C LEU A 98 8.63 -3.01 3.75
N GLN A 99 9.15 -2.45 2.65
CA GLN A 99 9.21 -3.11 1.34
C GLN A 99 10.08 -4.38 1.39
N ASP A 100 11.25 -4.35 2.04
CA ASP A 100 12.10 -5.53 2.21
C ASP A 100 11.40 -6.65 3.00
N ALA A 101 10.62 -6.29 4.01
CA ALA A 101 9.80 -7.26 4.74
C ALA A 101 8.71 -7.86 3.85
N ALA A 102 8.01 -7.04 3.07
CA ALA A 102 6.94 -7.50 2.20
C ALA A 102 7.44 -8.30 0.99
N ALA A 103 8.62 -7.97 0.44
CA ALA A 103 9.28 -8.76 -0.59
C ALA A 103 9.59 -10.18 -0.09
N ARG A 104 10.11 -10.31 1.14
CA ARG A 104 10.33 -11.63 1.77
C ARG A 104 9.03 -12.41 1.97
N LEU A 105 7.95 -11.75 2.40
CA LEU A 105 6.63 -12.38 2.49
C LEU A 105 6.10 -12.81 1.11
N SER A 106 6.36 -12.02 0.07
CA SER A 106 5.96 -12.33 -1.31
C SER A 106 6.70 -13.56 -1.83
N GLN A 107 8.00 -13.68 -1.57
CA GLN A 107 8.79 -14.88 -1.90
C GLN A 107 8.26 -16.12 -1.19
N LEU A 108 7.93 -16.02 0.11
CA LEU A 108 7.32 -17.14 0.85
C LEU A 108 5.94 -17.52 0.31
N ALA A 109 5.22 -16.58 -0.31
CA ALA A 109 3.96 -16.83 -1.00
C ALA A 109 4.13 -17.34 -2.45
N GLY A 110 5.36 -17.57 -2.90
CA GLY A 110 5.68 -18.10 -4.23
C GLY A 110 5.80 -17.03 -5.32
N SER A 111 5.99 -15.76 -4.95
CA SER A 111 6.22 -14.68 -5.91
C SER A 111 7.70 -14.48 -6.19
N ASP A 112 8.06 -14.54 -7.47
CA ASP A 112 9.38 -14.13 -7.98
C ASP A 112 9.35 -12.71 -8.58
N VAL A 113 8.22 -12.00 -8.43
CA VAL A 113 8.04 -10.65 -8.98
C VAL A 113 8.80 -9.65 -8.11
N PRO A 114 9.75 -8.88 -8.68
CA PRO A 114 10.40 -7.82 -7.92
C PRO A 114 9.38 -6.75 -7.53
N GLN A 115 9.39 -6.36 -6.25
CA GLN A 115 8.70 -5.14 -5.86
C GLN A 115 9.38 -3.95 -6.55
N SER A 116 8.58 -3.02 -7.07
CA SER A 116 9.04 -1.88 -7.85
C SER A 116 10.24 -1.18 -7.19
N SER A 117 11.20 -0.76 -8.02
CA SER A 117 12.54 -0.28 -7.63
C SER A 117 12.55 1.04 -6.88
#